data_AF-A0A0F9A3Q4-F1
#
_entry.id   AF-A0A0F9A3Q4-F1
#
_cell.length_a   1.000
_cell.length_b   1.000
_cell.length_c   1.000
_cell.angle_alpha   90.00
_cell.angle_beta   90.00
_cell.angle_gamma   90.00
#
_symmetry.space_group_name_H-M   'P 1'
#
loop_
_entity.id
_entity.type
_entity.pdbx_description
1 polymer ?
#
loop_
_entity_poly.entity_id
_entity_poly.type
_entity_poly.pdbx_seq_one_letter_code
_entity_poly.pdbx_strand_id
1 'polypeptide(L)'
;TANNNTLSGIIIREGNNNSLSGNTANNNTYSGIELEQSNNNLISGNTANNNTLSGIIIREGNNNTLSGNIANNNYVSGISLYKSDNNNVSGNIANNNYYGINLTASNFNDITQNTLFDNKICYSSVRAGIGNTFKYNICVKGEPSEDSWIISGVIGIIVASIILIGLSVFYWQFKRKVK
;
A
#
# COMPACT_ATOMS: atom_id res chain seq x y z
N THR A 1 6.66 -15.27 -6.99
CA THR A 1 7.54 -14.13 -7.31
C THR A 1 7.50 -13.86 -8.80
N ALA A 2 7.36 -12.60 -9.22
CA ALA A 2 7.27 -12.17 -10.61
C ALA A 2 7.92 -10.78 -10.79
N ASN A 3 9.26 -10.75 -10.78
CA ASN A 3 10.06 -9.53 -10.83
C ASN A 3 10.70 -9.33 -12.22
N ASN A 4 11.04 -8.09 -12.56
CA ASN A 4 11.81 -7.73 -13.76
C ASN A 4 11.15 -8.18 -15.09
N ASN A 5 9.82 -8.19 -15.15
CA ASN A 5 9.08 -8.49 -16.37
C ASN A 5 8.95 -7.24 -17.26
N THR A 6 8.83 -7.47 -18.56
CA THR A 6 8.61 -6.41 -19.57
C THR A 6 7.15 -5.92 -19.65
N LEU A 7 6.28 -6.46 -18.81
CA LEU A 7 4.88 -6.07 -18.64
C LEU A 7 4.56 -6.06 -17.14
N SER A 8 3.32 -6.36 -16.75
CA SER A 8 2.98 -6.57 -15.35
C SER A 8 3.58 -7.87 -14.81
N GLY A 9 3.92 -7.91 -13.52
CA GLY A 9 4.45 -9.11 -12.87
C GLY A 9 3.38 -10.21 -12.74
N ILE A 10 2.28 -9.90 -12.07
CA ILE A 10 1.14 -10.81 -11.87
C ILE A 10 -0.10 -10.17 -12.49
N ILE A 11 -0.82 -10.93 -13.33
CA ILE A 11 -2.03 -10.45 -13.99
C ILE A 11 -3.17 -11.43 -13.73
N ILE A 12 -4.32 -10.91 -13.32
CA ILE A 12 -5.60 -11.63 -13.28
C ILE A 12 -6.55 -10.90 -14.22
N ARG A 13 -7.07 -11.62 -15.23
CA ARG A 13 -8.08 -11.10 -16.17
C ARG A 13 -9.35 -11.91 -16.03
N GLU A 14 -10.48 -11.24 -15.91
CA GLU A 14 -11.80 -11.87 -15.77
C GLU A 14 -11.87 -12.92 -14.65
N GLY A 15 -11.02 -12.76 -13.62
CA GLY A 15 -10.85 -13.71 -12.53
C GLY A 15 -11.53 -13.22 -11.26
N ASN A 16 -12.53 -13.96 -10.79
CA ASN A 16 -13.27 -13.61 -9.58
C ASN A 16 -12.93 -14.56 -8.42
N ASN A 17 -13.06 -14.08 -7.19
CA ASN A 17 -12.92 -14.89 -5.97
C ASN A 17 -11.53 -15.55 -5.79
N ASN A 18 -10.47 -14.88 -6.22
CA ASN A 18 -9.10 -15.34 -6.03
C ASN A 18 -8.47 -14.75 -4.77
N SER A 19 -7.46 -15.45 -4.24
CA SER A 19 -6.59 -14.93 -3.20
C SER A 19 -5.16 -14.86 -3.71
N LEU A 20 -4.58 -13.65 -3.66
CA LEU A 20 -3.19 -13.40 -3.98
C LEU A 20 -2.49 -12.88 -2.74
N SER A 21 -1.68 -13.74 -2.12
CA SER A 21 -1.05 -13.45 -0.83
C SER A 21 0.45 -13.71 -0.80
N GLY A 22 1.22 -12.80 -0.18
CA GLY A 22 2.65 -13.02 0.07
C GLY A 22 3.52 -13.05 -1.19
N ASN A 23 3.06 -12.48 -2.31
CA ASN A 23 3.83 -12.45 -3.55
C ASN A 23 4.75 -11.25 -3.61
N THR A 24 5.85 -11.38 -4.36
CA THR A 24 6.75 -10.28 -4.71
C THR A 24 6.70 -10.05 -6.21
N ALA A 25 6.40 -8.82 -6.63
CA ALA A 25 6.30 -8.39 -8.04
C ALA A 25 6.93 -6.99 -8.23
N ASN A 26 8.25 -6.95 -8.16
CA ASN A 26 9.05 -5.73 -8.19
C ASN A 26 9.72 -5.48 -9.54
N ASN A 27 10.07 -4.22 -9.81
CA ASN A 27 10.88 -3.80 -10.96
C ASN A 27 10.30 -4.21 -12.32
N ASN A 28 8.98 -4.32 -12.43
CA ASN A 28 8.33 -4.62 -13.70
C ASN A 28 8.13 -3.33 -14.51
N THR A 29 8.22 -3.42 -15.83
CA THR A 29 8.10 -2.24 -16.71
C THR A 29 6.66 -1.82 -16.97
N TYR A 30 5.68 -2.39 -16.26
CA TYR A 30 4.33 -1.87 -16.15
C TYR A 30 3.88 -1.86 -14.68
N SER A 31 2.99 -2.77 -14.26
CA SER A 31 2.54 -2.85 -12.87
C SER A 31 3.14 -4.04 -12.13
N GLY A 32 3.19 -4.01 -10.80
CA GLY A 32 3.55 -5.21 -10.04
C GLY A 32 2.46 -6.27 -10.13
N ILE A 33 1.25 -5.89 -9.70
CA ILE A 33 0.04 -6.72 -9.70
C ILE A 33 -1.07 -5.97 -10.44
N GLU A 34 -1.71 -6.63 -11.40
CA GLU A 34 -2.79 -6.07 -12.21
C GLU A 34 -4.01 -6.98 -12.19
N LEU A 35 -5.15 -6.41 -11.84
CA LEU A 35 -6.46 -7.04 -11.94
C LEU A 35 -7.28 -6.29 -13.00
N GLU A 36 -7.78 -7.00 -13.98
CA GLU A 36 -8.62 -6.47 -15.06
C GLU A 36 -9.96 -7.22 -15.06
N GLN A 37 -11.06 -6.47 -14.97
CA GLN A 37 -12.43 -7.01 -14.99
C GLN A 37 -12.65 -8.14 -13.96
N SER A 38 -12.04 -7.99 -12.79
CA SER A 38 -11.88 -9.04 -11.78
C SER A 38 -12.46 -8.57 -10.44
N ASN A 39 -13.38 -9.36 -9.87
CA ASN A 39 -14.19 -8.98 -8.71
C ASN A 39 -14.00 -9.92 -7.53
N ASN A 40 -14.29 -9.43 -6.32
CA ASN A 40 -14.29 -10.24 -5.09
C ASN A 40 -12.95 -10.94 -4.78
N ASN A 41 -11.83 -10.33 -5.16
CA ASN A 41 -10.51 -10.89 -4.89
C ASN A 41 -9.91 -10.34 -3.58
N LEU A 42 -9.12 -11.17 -2.91
CA LEU A 42 -8.29 -10.80 -1.77
C LEU A 42 -6.83 -10.65 -2.19
N ILE A 43 -6.29 -9.44 -2.07
CA ILE A 43 -4.90 -9.13 -2.40
C ILE A 43 -4.23 -8.70 -1.10
N SER A 44 -3.47 -9.60 -0.46
CA SER A 44 -3.00 -9.37 0.90
C SER A 44 -1.51 -9.64 1.12
N GLY A 45 -0.79 -8.74 1.79
CA GLY A 45 0.61 -8.98 2.17
C GLY A 45 1.57 -9.14 0.98
N ASN A 46 1.26 -8.56 -0.18
CA ASN A 46 2.13 -8.61 -1.34
C ASN A 46 3.11 -7.42 -1.35
N THR A 47 4.25 -7.59 -2.01
CA THR A 47 5.25 -6.53 -2.24
C THR A 47 5.35 -6.24 -3.74
N ALA A 48 5.07 -4.99 -4.14
CA ALA A 48 5.04 -4.55 -5.52
C ALA A 48 5.74 -3.17 -5.66
N ASN A 49 7.06 -3.17 -5.54
CA ASN A 49 7.89 -1.98 -5.50
C ASN A 49 8.57 -1.69 -6.84
N ASN A 50 8.92 -0.42 -7.05
CA ASN A 50 9.75 0.05 -8.18
C ASN A 50 9.20 -0.33 -9.57
N ASN A 51 7.88 -0.41 -9.75
CA ASN A 51 7.27 -0.63 -11.05
C ASN A 51 7.05 0.72 -11.75
N THR A 52 7.14 0.75 -13.08
CA THR A 52 7.11 1.99 -13.88
C THR A 52 5.71 2.58 -14.05
N LEU A 53 4.64 1.85 -13.75
CA LEU A 53 3.30 2.40 -13.64
C LEU A 53 2.82 2.38 -12.20
N SER A 54 2.36 1.22 -11.72
CA SER A 54 1.75 1.10 -10.40
C SER A 54 2.23 -0.14 -9.66
N GLY A 55 2.26 -0.09 -8.33
CA GLY A 55 2.50 -1.31 -7.56
C GLY A 55 1.36 -2.29 -7.76
N ILE A 56 0.14 -1.84 -7.45
CA ILE A 56 -1.09 -2.62 -7.63
C ILE A 56 -2.11 -1.78 -8.39
N ILE A 57 -2.72 -2.33 -9.44
CA ILE A 57 -3.80 -1.68 -10.18
C ILE A 57 -5.01 -2.59 -10.33
N ILE A 58 -6.21 -2.03 -10.12
CA ILE A 58 -7.49 -2.67 -10.42
C ILE A 58 -8.22 -1.84 -11.47
N ARG A 59 -8.43 -2.45 -12.64
CA ARG A 59 -9.18 -1.88 -13.76
C ARG A 59 -10.52 -2.59 -13.87
N GLU A 60 -11.62 -1.83 -13.78
CA GLU A 60 -12.96 -2.35 -13.99
C GLU A 60 -13.30 -3.53 -13.04
N GLY A 61 -12.77 -3.50 -11.82
CA GLY A 61 -12.89 -4.58 -10.83
C GLY A 61 -13.51 -4.10 -9.52
N ASN A 62 -14.55 -4.80 -9.06
CA ASN A 62 -15.36 -4.38 -7.93
C ASN A 62 -15.24 -5.33 -6.74
N ASN A 63 -15.56 -4.82 -5.55
CA ASN A 63 -15.65 -5.62 -4.31
C ASN A 63 -14.35 -6.36 -3.95
N ASN A 64 -13.18 -5.84 -4.35
CA ASN A 64 -11.90 -6.43 -3.97
C ASN A 64 -11.43 -5.88 -2.62
N THR A 65 -10.66 -6.70 -1.90
CA THR A 65 -10.00 -6.31 -0.64
C THR A 65 -8.49 -6.28 -0.85
N LEU A 66 -7.87 -5.12 -0.64
CA LEU A 66 -6.42 -4.94 -0.67
C LEU A 66 -5.95 -4.62 0.74
N SER A 67 -5.23 -5.56 1.38
CA SER A 67 -4.82 -5.41 2.78
C SER A 67 -3.34 -5.70 3.04
N GLY A 68 -2.67 -4.83 3.79
CA GLY A 68 -1.29 -5.09 4.23
C GLY A 68 -0.26 -5.20 3.09
N ASN A 69 -0.53 -4.65 1.91
CA ASN A 69 0.42 -4.68 0.80
C ASN A 69 1.44 -3.55 0.90
N ILE A 70 2.62 -3.77 0.30
CA ILE A 70 3.71 -2.81 0.21
C ILE A 70 3.91 -2.44 -1.26
N ALA A 71 3.67 -1.19 -1.63
CA ALA A 71 3.72 -0.68 -2.99
C ALA A 71 4.48 0.66 -3.06
N ASN A 72 5.79 0.60 -2.80
CA ASN A 72 6.65 1.77 -2.68
C ASN A 72 7.41 2.07 -3.99
N ASN A 73 7.76 3.35 -4.17
CA ASN A 73 8.62 3.83 -5.26
C ASN A 73 8.13 3.45 -6.67
N ASN A 74 6.82 3.31 -6.86
CA ASN A 74 6.23 3.13 -8.18
C ASN A 74 6.04 4.49 -8.83
N TYR A 75 6.36 4.59 -10.12
CA TYR A 75 6.49 5.88 -10.80
C TYR A 75 5.19 6.70 -10.79
N VAL A 76 4.02 6.06 -10.96
CA VAL A 76 2.72 6.75 -10.98
C VAL A 76 1.94 6.52 -9.69
N SER A 77 1.67 5.29 -9.29
CA SER A 77 0.84 5.05 -8.10
C SER A 77 1.31 3.86 -7.28
N GLY A 78 1.22 3.95 -5.96
CA GLY A 78 1.36 2.75 -5.14
C GLY A 78 0.21 1.79 -5.42
N ILE A 79 -1.01 2.27 -5.21
CA ILE A 79 -2.25 1.54 -5.51
C ILE A 79 -3.16 2.40 -6.40
N SER A 80 -3.73 1.84 -7.45
CA SER A 80 -4.68 2.52 -8.33
C SER A 80 -5.97 1.74 -8.55
N LEU A 81 -7.11 2.43 -8.43
CA LEU A 81 -8.46 1.94 -8.73
C LEU A 81 -9.05 2.74 -9.89
N TYR A 82 -9.19 2.13 -11.06
CA TYR A 82 -9.71 2.75 -12.27
C TYR A 82 -11.04 2.11 -12.68
N LYS A 83 -12.13 2.89 -12.64
CA LYS A 83 -13.50 2.39 -12.87
C LYS A 83 -13.86 1.20 -11.98
N SER A 84 -13.46 1.27 -10.71
CA SER A 84 -13.47 0.14 -9.79
C SER A 84 -14.20 0.54 -8.51
N ASP A 85 -15.37 -0.02 -8.28
CA ASP A 85 -16.31 0.38 -7.24
C ASP A 85 -16.32 -0.60 -6.05
N ASN A 86 -16.72 -0.10 -4.88
CA ASN A 86 -16.95 -0.91 -3.68
C ASN A 86 -15.72 -1.71 -3.20
N ASN A 87 -14.50 -1.23 -3.44
CA ASN A 87 -13.29 -1.90 -2.96
C ASN A 87 -12.90 -1.41 -1.55
N ASN A 88 -12.27 -2.29 -0.77
CA ASN A 88 -11.68 -1.96 0.51
C ASN A 88 -10.15 -1.96 0.39
N VAL A 89 -9.51 -0.82 0.65
CA VAL A 89 -8.06 -0.65 0.62
C VAL A 89 -7.60 -0.26 2.02
N SER A 90 -7.14 -1.24 2.79
CA SER A 90 -6.88 -1.07 4.22
C SER A 90 -5.47 -1.47 4.65
N GLY A 91 -4.79 -0.66 5.47
CA GLY A 91 -3.53 -1.08 6.10
C GLY A 91 -2.35 -1.28 5.13
N ASN A 92 -2.39 -0.67 3.95
CA ASN A 92 -1.31 -0.78 2.96
C ASN A 92 -0.24 0.30 3.19
N ILE A 93 0.99 0.02 2.74
CA ILE A 93 2.12 0.96 2.73
C ILE A 93 2.41 1.30 1.27
N ALA A 94 2.19 2.56 0.89
CA ALA A 94 2.37 3.03 -0.48
C ALA A 94 3.11 4.37 -0.47
N ASN A 95 4.42 4.32 -0.25
CA ASN A 95 5.29 5.49 -0.07
C ASN A 95 6.09 5.84 -1.32
N ASN A 96 6.52 7.11 -1.43
CA ASN A 96 7.41 7.60 -2.50
C ASN A 96 6.90 7.38 -3.93
N ASN A 97 5.58 7.44 -4.13
CA ASN A 97 4.96 7.37 -5.46
C ASN A 97 4.50 8.78 -5.89
N TYR A 98 4.15 8.96 -7.16
CA TYR A 98 3.44 10.20 -7.54
C TYR A 98 2.10 10.28 -6.81
N TYR A 99 1.29 9.22 -6.84
CA TYR A 99 0.10 9.05 -6.02
C TYR A 99 0.29 7.89 -5.03
N GLY A 100 0.03 8.07 -3.74
CA GLY A 100 -0.01 6.93 -2.82
C GLY A 100 -1.14 5.97 -3.21
N ILE A 101 -2.38 6.48 -3.17
CA ILE A 101 -3.59 5.77 -3.61
C ILE A 101 -4.39 6.64 -4.59
N ASN A 102 -4.58 6.19 -5.82
CA ASN A 102 -5.31 6.94 -6.86
C ASN A 102 -6.63 6.28 -7.25
N LEU A 103 -7.73 7.02 -7.13
CA LEU A 103 -9.07 6.61 -7.56
C LEU A 103 -9.49 7.47 -8.76
N THR A 104 -9.91 6.83 -9.85
CA THR A 104 -10.38 7.51 -11.07
C THR A 104 -11.67 6.86 -11.57
N ALA A 105 -12.76 7.64 -11.65
CA ALA A 105 -14.09 7.15 -12.02
C ALA A 105 -14.56 5.96 -11.19
N SER A 106 -14.26 5.98 -9.89
CA SER A 106 -14.46 4.87 -8.95
C SER A 106 -15.29 5.34 -7.75
N ASN A 107 -16.30 4.58 -7.36
CA ASN A 107 -17.31 4.92 -6.36
C ASN A 107 -17.28 4.00 -5.15
N PHE A 108 -17.74 4.50 -4.00
CA PHE A 108 -18.03 3.72 -2.79
C PHE A 108 -16.85 2.86 -2.29
N ASN A 109 -15.60 3.29 -2.53
CA ASN A 109 -14.42 2.60 -2.01
C ASN A 109 -14.08 3.10 -0.60
N ASP A 110 -13.66 2.19 0.27
CA ASP A 110 -13.19 2.51 1.62
C ASP A 110 -11.66 2.44 1.69
N ILE A 111 -11.03 3.59 1.92
CA ILE A 111 -9.57 3.73 1.97
C ILE A 111 -9.20 4.04 3.43
N THR A 112 -8.68 3.05 4.16
CA THR A 112 -8.48 3.16 5.60
C THR A 112 -7.11 2.71 6.11
N GLN A 113 -6.60 3.37 7.14
CA GLN A 113 -5.38 2.93 7.85
C GLN A 113 -4.14 2.73 6.96
N ASN A 114 -4.08 3.38 5.79
CA ASN A 114 -2.95 3.27 4.89
C ASN A 114 -1.84 4.26 5.29
N THR A 115 -0.61 3.85 5.05
CA THR A 115 0.60 4.64 5.27
C THR A 115 1.11 5.17 3.92
N LEU A 116 1.10 6.50 3.74
CA LEU A 116 1.28 7.17 2.44
C LEU A 116 2.36 8.27 2.52
N PHE A 117 3.54 7.94 3.03
CA PHE A 117 4.67 8.87 3.16
C PHE A 117 5.27 9.27 1.82
N ASP A 118 5.64 10.54 1.70
CA ASP A 118 6.51 11.09 0.64
C ASP A 118 5.95 10.88 -0.77
N ASN A 119 4.64 10.69 -0.89
CA ASN A 119 3.97 10.74 -2.17
C ASN A 119 3.77 12.19 -2.60
N LYS A 120 3.90 12.47 -3.90
CA LYS A 120 3.58 13.82 -4.40
C LYS A 120 2.13 14.20 -4.09
N ILE A 121 1.23 13.23 -4.17
CA ILE A 121 -0.17 13.31 -3.76
C ILE A 121 -0.47 12.05 -2.93
N CYS A 122 -0.87 12.20 -1.67
CA CYS A 122 -1.13 11.05 -0.80
C CYS A 122 -2.25 10.15 -1.35
N TYR A 123 -3.42 10.74 -1.59
CA TYR A 123 -4.49 10.08 -2.30
C TYR A 123 -5.26 11.07 -3.17
N SER A 124 -5.88 10.56 -4.23
CA SER A 124 -6.68 11.38 -5.13
C SER A 124 -7.97 10.66 -5.50
N SER A 125 -9.06 11.42 -5.62
CA SER A 125 -10.31 11.00 -6.25
C SER A 125 -10.59 12.03 -7.34
N VAL A 126 -10.33 11.68 -8.60
CA VAL A 126 -10.52 12.58 -9.74
C VAL A 126 -11.59 12.01 -10.67
N ARG A 127 -12.43 12.90 -11.21
CA ARG A 127 -13.49 12.61 -12.20
C ARG A 127 -14.54 11.62 -11.66
N ALA A 128 -15.57 12.19 -11.03
CA ALA A 128 -16.88 11.57 -10.73
C ALA A 128 -16.87 10.28 -9.87
N GLY A 129 -16.00 10.20 -8.85
CA GLY A 129 -16.10 9.16 -7.82
C GLY A 129 -16.93 9.63 -6.62
N ILE A 130 -18.12 9.09 -6.41
CA ILE A 130 -19.00 9.40 -5.27
C ILE A 130 -18.85 8.37 -4.14
N GLY A 131 -19.13 8.79 -2.89
CA GLY A 131 -19.27 7.87 -1.75
C GLY A 131 -17.98 7.20 -1.28
N ASN A 132 -16.81 7.60 -1.78
CA ASN A 132 -15.53 7.08 -1.29
C ASN A 132 -15.20 7.66 0.09
N THR A 133 -14.65 6.83 0.98
CA THR A 133 -14.23 7.23 2.33
C THR A 133 -12.72 7.14 2.49
N PHE A 134 -12.14 8.14 3.16
CA PHE A 134 -10.71 8.20 3.47
C PHE A 134 -10.55 8.42 4.98
N LYS A 135 -10.33 7.35 5.75
CA LYS A 135 -10.29 7.45 7.23
C LYS A 135 -9.00 6.87 7.79
N TYR A 136 -8.43 7.54 8.79
CA TYR A 136 -7.25 7.05 9.53
C TYR A 136 -6.03 6.75 8.64
N ASN A 137 -5.92 7.37 7.45
CA ASN A 137 -4.73 7.25 6.61
C ASN A 137 -3.67 8.23 7.10
N ILE A 138 -2.42 7.77 7.19
CA ILE A 138 -1.27 8.59 7.54
C ILE A 138 -0.70 9.16 6.24
N CYS A 139 -0.86 10.47 6.06
CA CYS A 139 -0.34 11.22 4.92
C CYS A 139 0.67 12.25 5.43
N VAL A 140 1.93 12.06 5.08
CA VAL A 140 3.01 12.98 5.43
C VAL A 140 3.84 13.17 4.19
N LYS A 141 4.03 14.43 3.79
CA LYS A 141 4.91 14.78 2.69
C LYS A 141 6.32 14.91 3.24
N GLY A 142 7.27 14.25 2.59
CA GLY A 142 8.70 14.46 2.81
C GLY A 142 9.03 15.83 2.31
N GLU A 143 8.96 16.82 3.19
CA GLU A 143 9.64 18.08 2.92
C GLU A 143 11.13 17.84 3.10
N PRO A 144 11.96 18.23 2.12
CA PRO A 144 13.37 18.40 2.40
C PRO A 144 13.49 19.69 3.23
N SER A 145 13.18 19.62 4.52
CA SER A 145 13.63 20.66 5.44
C SER A 145 15.09 20.38 5.79
N GLU A 146 15.90 21.42 5.92
CA GLU A 146 17.31 21.30 6.36
C GLU A 146 17.43 20.60 7.75
N ASP A 147 16.32 20.46 8.46
CA ASP A 147 16.16 19.75 9.74
C ASP A 147 15.71 18.28 9.62
N SER A 148 15.61 17.73 8.40
CA SER A 148 15.10 16.37 8.13
C SER A 148 15.91 15.26 8.86
N TRP A 149 17.20 15.49 9.12
CA TRP A 149 18.01 14.59 9.94
C TRP A 149 17.61 14.59 11.43
N ILE A 150 17.14 15.73 11.95
CA ILE A 150 16.69 15.85 13.35
C ILE A 150 15.38 15.09 13.51
N ILE A 151 14.42 15.28 12.61
CA ILE A 151 13.12 14.60 12.66
C ILE A 151 13.31 13.08 12.45
N SER A 152 14.14 12.67 11.49
CA SER A 152 14.50 11.27 11.28
C SER A 152 15.20 10.67 12.51
N GLY A 153 16.07 11.44 13.16
CA GLY A 153 16.73 11.06 14.41
C GLY A 153 15.73 10.87 15.55
N VAL A 154 14.78 11.79 15.72
CA VAL A 154 13.73 11.71 16.75
C VAL A 154 12.82 10.50 16.52
N ILE A 155 12.38 10.25 15.29
CA ILE A 155 11.59 9.05 14.94
C ILE A 155 12.39 7.78 15.23
N GLY A 156 13.67 7.73 14.85
CA GLY A 156 14.56 6.61 15.15
C GLY A 156 14.69 6.34 16.66
N ILE A 157 14.84 7.39 17.47
CA ILE A 157 14.90 7.29 18.94
C ILE A 157 13.59 6.75 19.52
N ILE A 158 12.44 7.21 19.02
CA ILE A 158 11.13 6.73 19.48
C ILE A 158 10.96 5.24 19.17
N VAL A 159 11.29 4.80 17.95
CA VAL A 159 11.21 3.39 17.54
C VAL A 159 12.14 2.52 18.39
N ALA A 160 13.39 2.96 18.60
CA ALA A 160 14.35 2.23 19.45
C ALA A 160 13.87 2.13 20.91
N SER A 161 13.26 3.19 21.43
CA SER A 161 12.70 3.20 22.80
C SER A 161 11.55 2.21 22.95
N ILE A 162 10.64 2.15 21.97
CA ILE A 162 9.53 1.17 21.97
C ILE A 162 10.06 -0.26 21.94
N ILE A 163 11.08 -0.54 21.10
CA ILE A 163 11.72 -1.86 21.04
C ILE A 163 12.37 -2.22 22.39
N LEU A 164 13.12 -1.30 22.99
CA LEU A 164 13.78 -1.52 24.29
C LEU A 164 12.76 -1.77 25.40
N ILE A 165 11.67 -1.00 25.45
CA ILE A 165 10.58 -1.23 26.38
C ILE A 165 9.98 -2.63 26.15
N GLY A 166 9.69 -3.01 24.91
CA GLY A 166 9.18 -4.34 24.57
C GLY A 166 10.12 -5.47 25.02
N LEU A 167 11.43 -5.35 24.76
CA LEU A 167 12.44 -6.32 25.19
C LEU A 167 12.55 -6.38 26.72
N SER A 168 12.45 -5.24 27.42
CA SER A 168 12.49 -5.19 28.88
C SER A 168 11.27 -5.89 29.51
N VAL A 169 10.09 -5.70 28.92
CA VAL A 169 8.85 -6.38 29.32
C VAL A 169 8.98 -7.89 29.08
N PHE A 170 9.47 -8.30 27.91
CA PHE A 170 9.69 -9.70 27.57
C PHE A 170 10.70 -10.38 28.50
N TYR A 171 11.82 -9.70 28.80
CA TYR A 171 12.82 -10.18 29.76
C TYR A 171 12.22 -10.40 31.15
N TRP A 172 11.42 -9.46 31.66
CA TRP A 172 10.77 -9.62 32.96
C TRP A 172 9.70 -10.71 32.97
N GLN A 173 8.95 -10.89 31.88
CA GLN A 173 8.04 -12.02 31.74
C GLN A 173 8.77 -13.36 31.80
N PHE A 174 9.91 -13.48 31.10
CA PHE A 174 10.72 -14.70 31.10
C PHE A 174 11.36 -14.96 32.48
N LYS A 175 11.95 -13.94 33.10
CA LYS A 175 12.54 -14.04 34.45
C LYS A 175 11.53 -14.48 35.51
N ARG A 176 10.25 -14.08 35.39
CA ARG A 176 9.17 -14.55 36.30
C ARG A 176 8.77 -16.01 36.07
N LYS A 177 8.98 -16.57 34.88
CA LYS A 177 8.67 -17.97 34.54
C LYS A 177 9.79 -18.96 34.90
N VAL A 178 11.01 -18.46 35.13
CA VAL A 178 12.20 -19.27 35.50
C VAL A 178 12.42 -19.29 37.03
N LYS A 179 11.46 -18.78 37.80
CA LYS A 179 11.31 -19.07 39.24
C LYS A 179 10.16 -20.03 39.43
#